data_AF-A0A484X663-F1
#
_entry.id   AF-A0A484X663-F1
#
_cell.length_a   1.000
_cell.length_b   1.000
_cell.length_c   1.000
_cell.angle_alpha   90.00
_cell.angle_beta   90.00
_cell.angle_gamma   90.00
#
_symmetry.space_group_name_H-M   'P 1'
#
loop_
_entity.id
_entity.type
_entity.pdbx_description
1 polymer ?
#
loop_
_entity_poly.entity_id
_entity_poly.type
_entity_poly.pdbx_seq_one_letter_code
_entity_poly.pdbx_strand_id
1 'polypeptide(L)'
;MIVIDPRYTDTAAGREDEWLPIRPGTDAALVAGIAWVLINENLVDQPFLDKYCVGYDEKTLPADAPKNGHYKAYILGEGDDKTAKTPQWASQITGIPVDRIIKLAREIGTAKPAYICQGWGRNARQTAS
;
A
#
# COMPACT_ATOMS: atom_id res chain seq x y z
N MET A 1 -1.24 7.68 -16.07
CA MET A 1 -0.17 7.81 -15.06
C MET A 1 -0.67 8.65 -13.90
N ILE A 2 -0.73 8.06 -12.70
CA ILE A 2 -1.09 8.76 -11.47
C ILE A 2 0.21 9.08 -10.72
N VAL A 3 0.41 10.33 -10.33
CA VAL A 3 1.58 10.79 -9.57
C VAL A 3 1.18 11.03 -8.12
N ILE A 4 1.87 10.38 -7.19
CA ILE A 4 1.71 10.58 -5.74
C ILE A 4 2.98 11.28 -5.25
N ASP A 5 2.90 12.58 -4.96
CA ASP A 5 4.04 13.36 -4.47
C ASP A 5 3.55 14.53 -3.59
N PRO A 6 4.19 14.82 -2.44
CA PRO A 6 3.85 15.98 -1.62
C PRO A 6 4.09 17.32 -2.32
N ARG A 7 4.97 17.37 -3.32
CA ARG A 7 5.29 18.54 -4.11
C ARG A 7 4.83 18.31 -5.55
N TYR A 8 4.13 19.29 -6.09
CA TYR A 8 3.91 19.33 -7.53
C TYR A 8 5.24 19.71 -8.20
N THR A 9 6.01 18.70 -8.62
CA THR A 9 7.33 18.88 -9.24
C THR A 9 7.20 18.92 -10.77
N ASP A 10 8.12 19.63 -11.45
CA ASP A 10 8.09 19.81 -12.92
C ASP A 10 8.08 18.50 -13.74
N THR A 11 8.45 17.36 -13.15
CA THR A 11 8.34 16.04 -13.81
C THR A 11 6.88 15.56 -13.92
N ALA A 12 6.01 16.08 -13.05
CA ALA A 12 4.56 15.94 -13.07
C ALA A 12 3.89 17.22 -13.58
N ALA A 13 4.58 18.05 -14.37
CA ALA A 13 3.95 19.20 -15.01
C ALA A 13 3.47 18.78 -16.42
N GLY A 14 2.26 18.22 -16.49
CA GLY A 14 1.47 18.17 -17.71
C GLY A 14 1.56 16.88 -18.54
N ARG A 15 1.97 15.75 -17.94
CA ARG A 15 1.94 14.42 -18.60
C ARG A 15 1.24 13.34 -17.79
N GLU A 16 0.80 13.66 -16.58
CA GLU A 16 0.05 12.81 -15.66
C GLU A 16 -1.46 13.00 -15.86
N ASP A 17 -2.20 11.91 -15.70
CA ASP A 17 -3.65 11.95 -15.71
C ASP A 17 -4.20 12.50 -14.38
N GLU A 18 -3.41 12.38 -13.30
CA GLU A 18 -3.80 12.82 -11.96
C GLU A 18 -2.59 13.01 -11.05
N TRP A 19 -2.65 14.03 -10.19
CA TRP A 19 -1.73 14.25 -9.08
C TRP A 19 -2.46 14.12 -7.73
N LEU A 20 -1.91 13.30 -6.83
CA LEU A 20 -2.41 13.08 -5.48
C LEU A 20 -1.41 13.65 -4.46
N PRO A 21 -1.76 14.76 -3.77
CA PRO A 21 -0.88 15.36 -2.77
C PRO A 21 -0.89 14.54 -1.49
N ILE A 22 0.11 13.67 -1.33
CA ILE A 22 0.30 12.89 -0.11
C ILE A 22 1.07 13.69 0.95
N ARG A 23 0.78 13.51 2.23
CA ARG A 23 1.63 14.05 3.31
C ARG A 23 3.02 13.39 3.26
N PRO A 24 4.13 14.15 3.33
CA PRO A 24 5.48 13.61 3.17
C PRO A 24 5.77 12.37 4.02
N GLY A 25 6.16 11.29 3.35
CA GLY A 25 6.59 10.03 3.94
C GLY A 25 5.49 9.29 4.71
N THR A 26 4.24 9.47 4.29
CA THR A 26 3.10 8.65 4.71
C THR A 26 2.73 7.58 3.68
N ASP A 27 3.58 7.38 2.67
CA ASP A 27 3.38 6.43 1.57
C ASP A 27 3.14 5.00 2.05
N ALA A 28 3.79 4.59 3.14
CA ALA A 28 3.57 3.27 3.74
C ALA A 28 2.11 3.10 4.22
N ALA A 29 1.50 4.16 4.75
CA ALA A 29 0.10 4.14 5.15
C ALA A 29 -0.84 4.10 3.93
N LEU A 30 -0.50 4.81 2.84
CA LEU A 30 -1.25 4.72 1.59
C LEU A 30 -1.20 3.29 1.03
N VAL A 31 -0.01 2.69 0.94
CA VAL A 31 0.17 1.33 0.42
C VAL A 31 -0.59 0.32 1.28
N ALA A 32 -0.55 0.44 2.61
CA ALA A 32 -1.30 -0.43 3.50
C ALA A 32 -2.82 -0.28 3.31
N GLY A 33 -3.31 0.95 3.12
CA GLY A 33 -4.72 1.23 2.78
C GLY A 33 -5.15 0.60 1.46
N ILE A 34 -4.32 0.69 0.43
CA ILE A 34 -4.55 0.06 -0.87
C ILE A 34 -4.56 -1.47 -0.74
N ALA A 35 -3.57 -2.04 -0.04
CA ALA A 35 -3.48 -3.48 0.19
C ALA A 35 -4.73 -4.02 0.91
N TRP A 36 -5.27 -3.26 1.88
CA TRP A 36 -6.50 -3.64 2.57
C TRP A 36 -7.67 -3.80 1.60
N VAL A 37 -7.85 -2.87 0.67
CA VAL A 37 -8.92 -2.95 -0.34
C VAL A 37 -8.70 -4.14 -1.27
N LEU A 38 -7.47 -4.33 -1.77
CA LEU A 38 -7.15 -5.46 -2.65
C LEU A 38 -7.43 -6.81 -1.98
N ILE A 39 -7.08 -6.95 -0.69
CA ILE A 39 -7.33 -8.17 0.08
C ILE A 39 -8.84 -8.35 0.32
N ASN A 40 -9.53 -7.30 0.79
CA ASN A 40 -10.94 -7.39 1.17
C ASN A 40 -11.87 -7.56 -0.03
N GLU A 41 -11.50 -7.06 -1.21
CA GLU A 41 -12.25 -7.24 -2.47
C GLU A 41 -11.76 -8.43 -3.29
N ASN A 42 -10.84 -9.24 -2.77
CA ASN A 42 -10.28 -10.43 -3.43
C ASN A 42 -9.69 -10.12 -4.84
N LEU A 43 -9.00 -8.98 -4.96
CA LEU A 43 -8.32 -8.53 -6.18
C LEU A 43 -6.84 -8.96 -6.22
N VAL A 44 -6.37 -9.67 -5.20
CA VAL A 44 -5.00 -10.19 -5.12
C VAL A 44 -4.83 -11.44 -6.00
N ASP A 45 -3.67 -11.57 -6.62
CA ASP A 45 -3.30 -12.78 -7.36
C ASP A 45 -2.79 -13.86 -6.40
N GLN A 46 -3.73 -14.59 -5.78
CA GLN A 46 -3.40 -15.61 -4.78
C GLN A 46 -2.44 -16.70 -5.31
N PRO A 47 -2.62 -17.27 -6.52
CA PRO A 47 -1.67 -18.24 -7.07
C PRO A 47 -0.24 -17.69 -7.22
N PHE A 48 -0.09 -16.42 -7.58
CA PHE A 48 1.22 -15.77 -7.63
C PHE A 48 1.82 -15.62 -6.23
N LEU A 49 1.03 -15.15 -5.27
CA LEU A 49 1.46 -14.93 -3.88
C LEU A 49 1.89 -16.25 -3.22
N ASP A 50 1.10 -17.32 -3.38
CA ASP A 50 1.40 -18.64 -2.81
C ASP A 50 2.72 -19.22 -3.35
N LYS A 51 3.08 -18.87 -4.60
CA LYS A 51 4.26 -19.43 -5.28
C LYS A 51 5.52 -18.59 -5.09
N TYR A 52 5.39 -17.27 -4.99
CA TYR A 52 6.52 -16.35 -5.07
C TYR A 52 6.69 -15.43 -3.85
N CYS A 53 5.78 -15.48 -2.87
CA CYS A 53 5.85 -14.64 -1.67
C CYS A 53 5.88 -15.50 -0.40
N VAL A 54 6.82 -15.20 0.50
CA VAL A 54 6.93 -15.83 1.82
C VAL A 54 6.33 -14.88 2.85
N GLY A 55 5.52 -15.41 3.77
CA GLY A 55 4.90 -14.65 4.88
C GLY A 55 3.76 -13.73 4.48
N TYR A 56 3.15 -13.93 3.30
CA TYR A 56 1.94 -13.19 2.92
C TYR A 56 0.74 -13.61 3.78
N ASP A 57 0.58 -14.92 3.93
CA ASP A 57 -0.47 -15.58 4.71
C ASP A 57 0.13 -16.69 5.58
N GLU A 58 -0.70 -17.34 6.41
CA GLU A 58 -0.24 -18.41 7.30
C GLU A 58 0.37 -19.61 6.53
N LYS A 59 -0.02 -19.84 5.27
CA LYS A 59 0.49 -20.96 4.46
C LYS A 59 1.92 -20.74 4.01
N THR A 60 2.27 -19.49 3.76
CA THR A 60 3.58 -19.06 3.29
C THR A 60 4.49 -18.62 4.44
N LEU A 61 4.01 -18.69 5.69
CA LEU A 61 4.75 -18.27 6.86
C LEU A 61 5.75 -19.37 7.33
N PRO A 62 6.99 -19.01 7.69
CA PRO A 62 7.95 -19.95 8.29
C PRO A 62 7.43 -20.54 9.61
N ALA A 63 7.78 -21.80 9.90
CA ALA A 63 7.27 -22.53 11.06
C ALA A 63 7.73 -21.96 12.42
N ASP A 64 8.77 -21.13 12.43
CA ASP A 64 9.33 -20.45 13.60
C ASP A 64 8.69 -19.07 13.85
N ALA A 65 7.82 -18.60 12.95
CA ALA A 65 7.17 -17.31 13.08
C ALA A 65 5.98 -17.35 14.06
N PRO A 66 5.68 -16.23 14.74
CA PRO A 66 4.52 -16.13 15.61
C PRO A 66 3.22 -16.26 14.82
N LYS A 67 2.21 -16.88 15.44
CA LYS A 67 0.85 -16.98 14.90
C LYS A 67 0.31 -15.59 14.57
N ASN A 68 -0.30 -15.40 13.40
CA ASN A 68 -0.73 -14.10 12.86
C ASN A 68 0.43 -13.11 12.56
N GLY A 69 1.68 -13.57 12.49
CA GLY A 69 2.83 -12.77 12.09
C GLY A 69 2.92 -12.47 10.59
N HIS A 70 1.97 -12.96 9.79
CA HIS A 70 1.96 -12.79 8.35
C HIS A 70 1.38 -11.44 7.91
N TYR A 71 1.75 -10.98 6.70
CA TYR A 71 1.42 -9.65 6.20
C TYR A 71 -0.09 -9.38 6.14
N LYS A 72 -0.90 -10.37 5.72
CA LYS A 72 -2.36 -10.25 5.67
C LYS A 72 -2.97 -9.96 7.03
N ALA A 73 -2.53 -10.60 8.11
CA ALA A 73 -3.00 -10.34 9.46
C ALA A 73 -2.64 -8.91 9.92
N TYR A 74 -1.43 -8.43 9.61
CA TYR A 74 -1.06 -7.03 9.88
C TYR A 74 -2.00 -6.03 9.17
N ILE A 75 -2.31 -6.27 7.89
CA ILE A 75 -3.20 -5.38 7.13
C ILE A 75 -4.63 -5.42 7.68
N LEU A 76 -5.15 -6.61 8.01
CA LEU A 76 -6.51 -6.79 8.52
C LEU A 76 -6.66 -6.38 10.00
N GLY A 77 -5.55 -6.13 10.71
CA GLY A 77 -5.56 -5.78 12.14
C GLY A 77 -5.71 -6.98 13.06
N GLU A 78 -5.36 -8.17 12.59
CA GLU A 78 -5.35 -9.43 13.35
C GLU A 78 -3.98 -9.74 13.97
N GLY A 79 -2.97 -8.92 13.65
CA GLY A 79 -1.64 -8.96 14.24
C GLY A 79 -1.54 -8.17 15.56
N ASP A 80 -0.32 -8.00 16.05
CA ASP A 80 -0.03 -7.43 17.38
C ASP A 80 -0.54 -6.00 17.57
N ASP A 81 -0.55 -5.20 16.49
CA ASP A 81 -0.97 -3.79 16.53
C ASP A 81 -2.49 -3.59 16.58
N LYS A 82 -3.27 -4.67 16.38
CA LYS A 82 -4.74 -4.71 16.41
C LYS A 82 -5.43 -3.61 15.61
N THR A 83 -4.76 -3.08 14.58
CA THR A 83 -5.22 -1.91 13.84
C THR A 83 -5.46 -2.28 12.39
N ALA A 84 -6.72 -2.36 11.98
CA ALA A 84 -7.05 -2.58 10.58
C ALA A 84 -6.61 -1.40 9.72
N LYS A 85 -5.84 -1.67 8.67
CA LYS A 85 -5.27 -0.66 7.76
C LYS A 85 -6.29 -0.21 6.72
N THR A 86 -7.48 0.16 7.18
CA THR A 86 -8.61 0.56 6.33
C THR A 86 -8.31 1.81 5.50
N PRO A 87 -9.05 2.05 4.41
CA PRO A 87 -8.98 3.30 3.66
C PRO A 87 -9.20 4.56 4.53
N GLN A 88 -10.08 4.46 5.53
CA GLN A 88 -10.34 5.53 6.50
C GLN A 88 -9.11 5.82 7.35
N TRP A 89 -8.46 4.78 7.87
CA TRP A 89 -7.21 4.89 8.62
C TRP A 89 -6.11 5.52 7.75
N ALA A 90 -5.94 5.03 6.52
CA ALA A 90 -4.93 5.56 5.60
C ALA A 90 -5.21 7.03 5.23
N SER A 91 -6.47 7.40 5.02
CA SER A 91 -6.88 8.77 4.71
C SER A 91 -6.51 9.75 5.82
N GLN A 92 -6.72 9.38 7.08
CA GLN A 92 -6.36 10.21 8.23
C GLN A 92 -4.87 10.51 8.31
N ILE A 93 -4.02 9.54 7.94
CA ILE A 93 -2.56 9.69 7.97
C ILE A 93 -2.06 10.44 6.74
N THR A 94 -2.51 10.04 5.55
CA THR A 94 -1.97 10.48 4.26
C THR A 94 -2.54 11.81 3.79
N GLY A 95 -3.73 12.18 4.24
CA GLY A 95 -4.51 13.31 3.73
C GLY A 95 -5.23 13.04 2.41
N ILE A 96 -5.11 11.84 1.82
CA ILE A 96 -5.80 11.47 0.58
C ILE A 96 -7.24 11.05 0.92
N PRO A 97 -8.27 11.50 0.18
CA PRO A 97 -9.65 11.10 0.43
C PRO A 97 -9.85 9.58 0.35
N VAL A 98 -10.69 9.04 1.24
CA VAL A 98 -11.03 7.61 1.33
C VAL A 98 -11.43 7.04 -0.03
N ASP A 99 -12.34 7.71 -0.73
CA ASP A 99 -12.85 7.26 -2.03
C ASP A 99 -11.75 7.19 -3.10
N ARG A 100 -10.76 8.09 -3.04
CA ARG A 100 -9.61 8.05 -3.95
C ARG A 100 -8.72 6.85 -3.67
N ILE A 101 -8.46 6.52 -2.40
CA ILE A 101 -7.68 5.34 -2.01
C ILE A 101 -8.35 4.06 -2.53
N ILE A 102 -9.67 3.93 -2.35
CA ILE A 102 -10.44 2.77 -2.84
C ILE A 102 -10.38 2.67 -4.35
N LYS A 103 -10.66 3.77 -5.07
CA LYS A 103 -10.65 3.77 -6.53
C LYS A 103 -9.25 3.48 -7.09
N LEU A 104 -8.20 4.05 -6.50
CA LEU A 104 -6.81 3.75 -6.87
C LEU A 104 -6.49 2.26 -6.66
N ALA A 105 -6.92 1.66 -5.54
CA ALA A 105 -6.71 0.25 -5.30
C ALA A 105 -7.39 -0.63 -6.36
N ARG A 106 -8.63 -0.32 -6.73
CA ARG A 106 -9.36 -1.04 -7.79
C ARG A 106 -8.72 -0.86 -9.17
N GLU A 107 -8.28 0.35 -9.49
CA GLU A 107 -7.52 0.63 -10.72
C GLU A 107 -6.24 -0.21 -10.79
N ILE A 108 -5.49 -0.31 -9.69
CA ILE A 108 -4.29 -1.16 -9.60
C ILE A 108 -4.64 -2.65 -9.71
N GLY A 109 -5.67 -3.11 -9.00
CA GLY A 109 -6.05 -4.53 -8.98
C GLY A 109 -6.62 -5.04 -10.32
N THR A 110 -7.14 -4.13 -11.15
CA THR A 110 -7.73 -4.47 -12.46
C THR A 110 -6.82 -4.16 -13.64
N ALA A 111 -5.85 -3.25 -13.48
CA ALA A 111 -4.87 -2.95 -14.51
C ALA A 111 -3.82 -4.08 -14.62
N LYS A 112 -3.90 -4.87 -15.70
CA LYS A 112 -2.88 -5.87 -16.04
C LYS A 112 -2.21 -5.49 -17.38
N PRO A 113 -0.93 -5.07 -17.41
CA PRO A 113 0.03 -4.90 -16.29
C PRO A 113 -0.04 -3.52 -15.61
N ALA A 114 0.00 -3.48 -14.28
CA ALA A 114 0.24 -2.26 -13.49
C ALA A 114 1.75 -2.08 -13.25
N TYR A 115 2.29 -0.91 -13.59
CA TYR A 115 3.69 -0.55 -13.32
C TYR A 115 3.75 0.50 -12.21
N ILE A 116 4.37 0.17 -11.08
CA ILE A 116 4.54 1.06 -9.93
C ILE A 116 6.01 1.46 -9.87
N CYS A 117 6.30 2.73 -10.13
CA CYS A 117 7.64 3.30 -9.99
C CYS A 117 7.72 4.11 -8.69
N GLN A 118 8.57 3.67 -7.76
CA GLN A 118 8.78 4.34 -6.49
C GLN A 118 10.11 5.09 -6.52
N GLY A 119 10.06 6.41 -6.38
CA GLY A 119 11.25 7.28 -6.32
C GLY A 119 12.03 7.12 -5.02
N TRP A 120 13.28 7.61 -5.02
CA TRP A 120 14.23 7.46 -3.90
C TRP A 120 13.93 8.34 -2.67
N GLY A 121 12.91 9.19 -2.73
CA GLY A 121 12.54 10.10 -1.62
C GLY A 121 12.18 9.38 -0.31
N ARG A 122 11.81 8.09 -0.36
CA ARG A 122 11.53 7.28 0.84
C ARG A 122 12.77 6.84 1.63
N ASN A 123 13.95 6.76 1.00
CA ASN A 123 15.18 6.26 1.64
C ASN A 123 15.97 7.34 2.39
N ALA A 124 15.58 8.62 2.28
CA ALA A 124 16.29 9.75 2.88
C ALA A 124 15.71 10.18 4.25
N ARG A 125 15.17 9.24 5.04
CA ARG A 125 14.82 9.51 6.45
C ARG A 125 15.94 9.05 7.38
N GLN A 126 16.37 10.01 8.19
CA GLN A 126 17.52 10.06 9.10
C GLN A 126 17.68 8.82 10.00
N THR A 127 18.85 8.20 9.92
CA THR A 127 19.55 7.72 11.12
C THR A 127 19.98 8.94 11.93
N ALA A 128 19.15 9.35 12.88
CA ALA A 128 19.56 10.27 13.93
C ALA A 128 18.85 9.87 15.23
N SER A 129 19.44 8.89 15.91
CA SER A 129 19.37 8.71 17.37
C SER A 129 20.57 7.88 17.78
#